data_AF-A0AAE2YH16-F1
#
_entry.id   AF-A0AAE2YH16-F1
#
_cell.length_a   1.000
_cell.length_b   1.000
_cell.length_c   1.000
_cell.angle_alpha   90.00
_cell.angle_beta   90.00
_cell.angle_gamma   90.00
#
_symmetry.space_group_name_H-M   'P 1'
#
loop_
_entity.id
_entity.type
_entity.pdbx_description
1 polymer ?
#
loop_
_entity_poly.entity_id
_entity_poly.type
_entity_poly.pdbx_seq_one_letter_code
_entity_poly.pdbx_strand_id
1 'polypeptide(L)'
;MRIIGPNRLGIYHSEHGLAFRQLPRDSGPVGFVSQGGGHAINFALIGKVTGLRFSTVIGFGNRCDVDAAEVLDYLADDPKTKVVAVYVEGIRDGHRFFNLLKRAAARKPVVMEG
;
A
#
# COMPACT_ATOMS: atom_id res chain seq x y z
N MET A 1 9.34 8.64 17.09
CA MET A 1 9.40 7.25 16.60
C MET A 1 8.02 6.88 16.08
N ARG A 2 7.89 6.27 14.89
CA ARG A 2 6.60 5.83 14.31
C ARG A 2 6.58 4.30 14.15
N ILE A 3 5.41 3.66 14.25
CA ILE A 3 5.25 2.20 14.23
C ILE A 3 4.27 1.74 13.14
N ILE A 4 4.64 0.72 12.37
CA ILE A 4 3.74 0.00 11.44
C ILE A 4 3.46 -1.38 12.04
N GLY A 5 2.18 -1.75 12.19
CA GLY A 5 1.75 -2.98 12.87
C GLY A 5 0.96 -2.72 14.18
N PRO A 6 1.08 -3.57 15.23
CA PRO A 6 1.78 -4.86 15.28
C PRO A 6 1.06 -5.96 14.48
N ASN A 7 1.73 -7.11 14.29
CA ASN A 7 1.16 -8.39 13.84
C ASN A 7 0.84 -8.56 12.33
N ARG A 8 1.62 -7.97 11.39
CA ARG A 8 1.48 -8.18 9.92
C ARG A 8 2.79 -7.98 9.14
N LEU A 9 2.73 -8.29 7.84
CA LEU A 9 3.78 -8.49 6.81
C LEU A 9 4.88 -7.42 6.64
N GLY A 10 4.88 -6.29 7.34
CA GLY A 10 5.89 -5.24 7.13
C GLY A 10 5.82 -4.57 5.75
N ILE A 11 6.95 -3.99 5.31
CA ILE A 11 7.09 -3.16 4.10
C ILE A 11 7.74 -3.99 2.98
N TYR A 12 7.21 -3.87 1.77
CA TYR A 12 7.89 -4.25 0.54
C TYR A 12 8.18 -3.00 -0.30
N HIS A 13 9.46 -2.79 -0.62
CA HIS A 13 9.92 -1.76 -1.53
C HIS A 13 10.89 -2.40 -2.53
N SER A 14 10.42 -2.56 -3.76
CA SER A 14 11.07 -3.36 -4.80
C SER A 14 12.49 -2.87 -5.11
N GLU A 15 12.66 -1.56 -5.28
CA GLU A 15 13.93 -0.94 -5.66
C GLU A 15 15.02 -1.04 -4.60
N HIS A 16 14.65 -0.96 -3.32
CA HIS A 16 15.61 -1.07 -2.22
C HIS A 16 15.84 -2.53 -1.79
N GLY A 17 15.22 -3.50 -2.48
CA GLY A 17 15.29 -4.92 -2.14
C GLY A 17 14.71 -5.25 -0.76
N LEU A 18 13.95 -4.32 -0.16
CA LEU A 18 13.30 -4.50 1.13
C LEU A 18 12.07 -5.36 0.91
N ALA A 19 12.12 -6.60 1.35
CA ALA A 19 10.99 -7.50 1.26
C ALA A 19 10.94 -8.37 2.52
N PHE A 20 9.77 -8.42 3.15
CA PHE A 20 9.53 -9.27 4.32
C PHE A 20 9.52 -10.78 3.99
N ARG A 21 9.59 -11.15 2.70
CA ARG A 21 9.66 -12.52 2.14
C ARG A 21 10.35 -12.52 0.76
N GLN A 22 10.51 -13.69 0.13
CA GLN A 22 10.88 -13.82 -1.29
C GLN A 22 9.74 -13.31 -2.21
N LEU A 23 9.52 -11.99 -2.22
CA LEU A 23 8.63 -11.33 -3.14
C LEU A 23 9.38 -11.00 -4.45
N PRO A 24 8.65 -10.83 -5.58
CA PRO A 24 9.26 -10.38 -6.82
C PRO A 24 10.12 -9.14 -6.57
N ARG A 25 11.27 -8.99 -7.24
CA ARG A 25 12.10 -7.77 -7.14
C ARG A 25 11.85 -6.77 -8.26
N ASP A 26 11.07 -7.21 -9.24
CA ASP A 26 10.70 -6.41 -10.39
C ASP A 26 9.83 -5.23 -9.95
N SER A 27 10.41 -4.03 -10.01
CA SER A 27 9.69 -2.79 -9.73
C SER A 27 8.68 -2.47 -10.83
N GLY A 28 7.62 -1.77 -10.45
CA GLY A 28 6.60 -1.27 -11.36
C GLY A 28 5.87 -0.07 -10.80
N PRO A 29 4.87 0.44 -11.53
CA PRO A 29 4.26 1.73 -11.23
C PRO A 29 3.17 1.68 -10.15
N VAL A 30 2.87 0.51 -9.56
CA VAL A 30 1.72 0.37 -8.65
C VAL A 30 2.17 0.44 -7.19
N GLY A 31 1.63 1.41 -6.45
CA GLY A 31 1.71 1.45 -5.00
C GLY A 31 0.49 0.74 -4.41
N PHE A 32 0.68 -0.14 -3.42
CA PHE A 32 -0.42 -0.86 -2.79
C PHE A 32 -0.40 -0.69 -1.28
N VAL A 33 -1.56 -0.35 -0.71
CA VAL A 33 -1.77 -0.32 0.74
C VAL A 33 -2.87 -1.30 1.11
N SER A 34 -2.61 -2.15 2.11
CA SER A 34 -3.56 -3.17 2.55
C SER A 34 -3.66 -3.27 4.06
N GLN A 35 -4.89 -3.34 4.58
CA GLN A 35 -5.16 -3.68 5.98
C GLN A 35 -4.79 -5.15 6.27
N GLY A 36 -4.99 -6.04 5.29
CA GLY A 36 -4.73 -7.47 5.35
C GLY A 36 -3.31 -7.84 4.95
N GLY A 37 -2.54 -8.50 5.84
CA GLY A 37 -1.19 -8.97 5.50
C GLY A 37 -1.20 -10.08 4.42
N GLY A 38 -2.20 -10.95 4.43
CA GLY A 38 -2.38 -11.98 3.39
C GLY A 38 -2.71 -11.38 2.02
N HIS A 39 -3.56 -10.35 1.98
CA HIS A 39 -3.88 -9.64 0.73
C HIS A 39 -2.65 -8.93 0.15
N ALA A 40 -1.83 -8.27 0.98
CA ALA A 40 -0.56 -7.70 0.55
C ALA A 40 0.36 -8.71 -0.15
N ILE A 41 0.54 -9.93 0.43
CA ILE A 41 1.32 -11.00 -0.22
C ILE A 41 0.64 -11.44 -1.52
N ASN A 42 -0.64 -11.79 -1.45
CA ASN A 42 -1.34 -12.40 -2.56
C ASN A 42 -1.37 -11.47 -3.76
N PHE A 43 -1.57 -10.17 -3.55
CA PHE A 43 -1.57 -9.19 -4.63
C PHE A 43 -0.19 -9.05 -5.27
N ALA A 44 0.89 -9.05 -4.46
CA ALA A 44 2.26 -9.06 -4.96
C ALA A 44 2.59 -10.34 -5.78
N LEU A 45 2.09 -11.51 -5.33
CA LEU A 45 2.28 -12.77 -6.03
C LEU A 45 1.43 -12.87 -7.32
N ILE A 46 0.17 -12.45 -7.27
CA ILE A 46 -0.74 -12.39 -8.42
C ILE A 46 -0.17 -11.43 -9.46
N GLY A 47 0.39 -10.30 -9.04
CA GLY A 47 1.00 -9.36 -9.95
C GLY A 47 2.11 -9.98 -10.81
N LYS A 48 2.91 -10.89 -10.24
CA LYS A 48 3.92 -11.63 -11.01
C LYS A 48 3.33 -12.40 -12.20
N VAL A 49 2.15 -13.00 -12.03
CA VAL A 49 1.50 -13.80 -13.08
C VAL A 49 0.61 -12.98 -14.01
N THR A 50 0.07 -11.84 -13.56
CA THR A 50 -0.77 -10.94 -14.36
C THR A 50 0.01 -9.84 -15.07
N GLY A 51 1.32 -9.73 -14.81
CA GLY A 51 2.17 -8.65 -15.33
C GLY A 51 2.12 -7.35 -14.50
N LEU A 52 1.37 -7.33 -13.40
CA LEU A 52 1.34 -6.20 -12.48
C LEU A 52 2.61 -6.17 -11.62
N ARG A 53 3.31 -5.04 -11.64
CA ARG A 53 4.52 -4.83 -10.85
C ARG A 53 4.34 -3.67 -9.89
N PHE A 54 4.96 -3.78 -8.71
CA PHE A 54 4.73 -2.84 -7.61
C PHE A 54 5.99 -2.02 -7.29
N SER A 55 5.79 -0.73 -7.04
CA SER A 55 6.81 0.18 -6.51
C SER A 55 6.98 -0.10 -5.01
N THR A 56 5.87 -0.04 -4.29
CA THR A 56 5.78 -0.18 -2.84
C THR A 56 4.51 -0.95 -2.48
N VAL A 57 4.61 -1.90 -1.55
CA VAL A 57 3.47 -2.57 -0.93
C VAL A 57 3.59 -2.43 0.59
N ILE A 58 2.58 -1.86 1.23
CA ILE A 58 2.57 -1.61 2.69
C ILE A 58 1.36 -2.29 3.31
N GLY A 59 1.63 -3.23 4.22
CA GLY A 59 0.63 -3.81 5.10
C GLY A 59 0.62 -3.12 6.46
N PHE A 60 -0.43 -2.38 6.80
CA PHE A 60 -0.46 -1.58 8.04
C PHE A 60 -1.17 -2.26 9.23
N GLY A 61 -1.87 -3.38 8.99
CA GLY A 61 -2.38 -4.28 10.04
C GLY A 61 -3.33 -3.63 11.05
N ASN A 62 -3.10 -3.89 12.35
CA ASN A 62 -4.01 -3.50 13.43
C ASN A 62 -4.01 -1.99 13.76
N ARG A 63 -3.31 -1.15 12.98
CA ARG A 63 -3.34 0.31 13.12
C ARG A 63 -2.96 0.78 14.53
N CYS A 64 -1.80 0.35 15.04
CA CYS A 64 -1.33 0.90 16.33
C CYS A 64 -0.83 2.34 16.23
N ASP A 65 -0.38 2.77 15.05
CA ASP A 65 0.10 4.13 14.79
C ASP A 65 -0.13 4.52 13.32
N VAL A 66 0.59 3.95 12.35
CA VAL A 66 0.37 4.27 10.92
C VAL A 66 -0.91 3.61 10.39
N ASP A 67 -1.76 4.41 9.73
CA ASP A 67 -3.01 3.96 9.10
C ASP A 67 -3.00 4.06 7.56
N ALA A 68 -4.08 3.59 6.92
CA ALA A 68 -4.22 3.62 5.47
C ALA A 68 -4.13 5.03 4.88
N ALA A 69 -4.58 6.05 5.60
CA ALA A 69 -4.65 7.41 5.10
C ALA A 69 -3.25 8.03 4.98
N GLU A 70 -2.38 7.78 5.97
CA GLU A 70 -0.97 8.21 5.91
C GLU A 70 -0.19 7.52 4.80
N VAL A 71 -0.41 6.21 4.62
CA VAL A 71 0.24 5.46 3.54
C VAL A 71 -0.26 5.94 2.17
N LEU A 72 -1.55 6.25 2.05
CA LEU A 72 -2.13 6.80 0.83
C LEU A 72 -1.51 8.16 0.47
N ASP A 73 -1.33 9.05 1.45
CA ASP A 73 -0.68 10.36 1.24
C ASP A 73 0.79 10.18 0.81
N TYR A 74 1.52 9.25 1.44
CA TYR A 74 2.88 8.90 1.04
C TYR A 74 2.95 8.40 -0.42
N LEU A 75 2.08 7.46 -0.79
CA LEU A 75 2.05 6.92 -2.17
C LEU A 75 1.59 7.96 -3.20
N ALA A 76 0.77 8.93 -2.80
CA ALA A 76 0.37 10.04 -3.66
C ALA A 76 1.56 10.93 -4.06
N ASP A 77 2.58 11.03 -3.20
CA ASP A 77 3.77 11.86 -3.45
C ASP A 77 4.98 11.07 -4.00
N ASP A 78 4.98 9.74 -3.91
CA ASP A 78 6.07 8.90 -4.46
C ASP A 78 6.13 8.97 -6.01
N PRO A 79 7.19 9.53 -6.62
CA PRO A 79 7.28 9.69 -8.07
C PRO A 79 7.29 8.35 -8.85
N LYS A 80 7.61 7.23 -8.20
CA LYS A 80 7.68 5.90 -8.82
C LYS A 80 6.32 5.23 -8.87
N THR A 81 5.44 5.58 -7.94
CA THR A 81 4.03 5.20 -7.95
C THR A 81 3.26 6.07 -8.95
N LYS A 82 2.65 5.45 -9.97
CA LYS A 82 1.73 6.10 -10.93
C LYS A 82 0.27 5.74 -10.69
N VAL A 83 0.00 4.61 -10.06
CA VAL A 83 -1.35 4.16 -9.68
C VAL A 83 -1.32 3.68 -8.23
N VAL A 84 -2.32 4.05 -7.44
CA VAL A 84 -2.47 3.60 -6.05
C VAL A 84 -3.62 2.61 -5.94
N ALA A 85 -3.35 1.43 -5.41
CA ALA A 85 -4.37 0.45 -5.02
C ALA A 85 -4.54 0.48 -3.49
N VAL A 86 -5.78 0.40 -3.04
CA VAL A 86 -6.14 0.46 -1.62
C VAL A 86 -7.07 -0.71 -1.29
N TYR A 87 -6.71 -1.49 -0.28
CA TYR A 87 -7.58 -2.49 0.33
C TYR A 87 -7.76 -2.21 1.82
N VAL A 88 -8.99 -1.91 2.24
CA VAL A 88 -9.31 -1.57 3.63
C VAL A 88 -10.63 -2.21 4.06
N GLU A 89 -10.62 -3.03 5.12
CA GLU A 89 -11.85 -3.65 5.65
C GLU A 89 -12.65 -2.69 6.55
N GLY A 90 -12.01 -1.60 7.01
CA GLY A 90 -12.71 -0.58 7.78
C GLY A 90 -11.83 0.62 8.09
N ILE A 91 -12.41 1.81 8.10
CA ILE A 91 -11.72 3.07 8.33
C ILE A 91 -12.15 3.65 9.68
N ARG A 92 -11.19 4.01 10.54
CA ARG A 92 -11.48 4.57 11.87
C ARG A 92 -11.85 6.06 11.79
N ASP A 93 -11.06 6.84 11.05
CA ASP A 93 -11.33 8.25 10.78
C ASP A 93 -11.69 8.43 9.30
N GLY A 94 -12.99 8.29 9.01
CA GLY A 94 -13.51 8.37 7.64
C GLY A 94 -13.29 9.74 7.00
N HIS A 95 -13.38 10.82 7.77
CA HIS A 95 -13.20 12.18 7.25
C HIS A 95 -11.76 12.44 6.82
N ARG A 96 -10.79 12.11 7.68
CA ARG A 96 -9.36 12.23 7.34
C ARG A 96 -9.00 11.36 6.14
N PHE A 97 -9.45 10.11 6.13
CA PHE A 97 -9.22 9.21 5.00
C PHE A 97 -9.80 9.75 3.70
N PHE A 98 -11.05 10.21 3.70
CA PHE A 98 -11.69 10.73 2.49
C PHE A 98 -11.01 11.99 1.95
N ASN A 99 -10.54 12.88 2.83
CA ASN A 99 -9.79 14.06 2.42
C ASN A 99 -8.45 13.69 1.77
N LEU A 100 -7.71 12.75 2.35
CA LEU A 100 -6.45 12.27 1.79
C LEU A 100 -6.65 11.46 0.51
N LEU A 101 -7.74 10.69 0.43
CA LEU A 101 -8.16 10.00 -0.79
C LEU A 101 -8.45 10.97 -1.93
N LYS A 102 -9.20 12.05 -1.68
CA LYS A 102 -9.44 13.09 -2.68
C LYS A 102 -8.13 13.72 -3.17
N ARG A 103 -7.22 14.04 -2.24
CA ARG A 103 -5.90 14.59 -2.57
C ARG A 103 -5.09 13.63 -3.44
N ALA A 104 -5.06 12.34 -3.08
CA ALA A 104 -4.37 11.31 -3.84
C ALA A 104 -4.97 11.14 -5.24
N ALA A 105 -6.30 11.04 -5.33
CA ALA A 105 -7.04 10.89 -6.58
C ALA A 105 -6.87 12.10 -7.54
N ALA A 106 -6.66 13.30 -6.99
CA ALA A 106 -6.36 14.49 -7.79
C ALA A 106 -4.95 14.44 -8.43
N ARG A 107 -4.04 13.61 -7.91
CA ARG A 107 -2.66 13.47 -8.40
C ARG A 107 -2.46 12.22 -9.25
N LYS A 108 -3.07 11.10 -8.85
CA LYS A 108 -2.86 9.78 -9.42
C LYS A 108 -4.16 8.98 -9.39
N PRO A 109 -4.41 8.09 -10.37
CA PRO A 109 -5.52 7.15 -10.29
C PRO A 109 -5.46 6.33 -8.99
N VAL A 110 -6.59 6.25 -8.29
CA VAL A 110 -6.75 5.44 -7.09
C VAL A 110 -7.85 4.40 -7.33
N VAL A 111 -7.53 3.13 -7.08
CA VAL A 111 -8.49 2.02 -7.09
C VAL A 111 -8.65 1.52 -5.67
N MET A 112 -9.90 1.42 -5.19
CA MET A 112 -10.18 0.98 -3.82
C MET A 112 -11.14 -0.21 -3.81
N GLU A 113 -10.81 -1.20 -3.00
CA GLU A 113 -11.66 -2.32 -2.62
C GLU A 113 -11.83 -2.31 -1.10
N GLY A 114 -13.05 -2.55 -0.61
CA GLY A 114 -13.38 -2.58 0.81
C GLY A 114 -14.49 -3.56 1.10
#